data_AF-T0Y6E5-F1
#
_entry.id   AF-T0Y6E5-F1
#
_cell.length_a   1.000
_cell.length_b   1.000
_cell.length_c   1.000
_cell.angle_alpha   90.00
_cell.angle_beta   90.00
_cell.angle_gamma   90.00
#
_symmetry.space_group_name_H-M   'P 1'
#
loop_
_entity.id
_entity.type
_entity.pdbx_description
1 polymer ?
#
loop_
_entity_poly.entity_id
_entity_poly.type
_entity_poly.pdbx_seq_one_letter_code
_entity_poly.pdbx_strand_id
1 'polypeptide(L)'
;ILIISPVSSELKVKIKGLSEPMGLTCEFSDDVKSWEDFDVALVGHERLKQLNNFISKMKNLSFIQTLSAGVDMIDFRSFPKDILLCSNANAYSRPVAEHAISMALALRKNLFYNHVQMGKGMFNQMTENRSLQDAKVGIIGYGGIGREIGKFSIELGMKVLTVSRNSVSDSVV
;
A
#
# COMPACT_ATOMS: atom_id res chain seq x y z
N ILE A 1 -5.04 -7.37 -22.55
CA ILE A 1 -4.58 -6.82 -21.25
C ILE A 1 -3.19 -6.24 -21.43
N LEU A 2 -3.03 -4.95 -21.12
CA LEU A 2 -1.74 -4.29 -21.04
C LEU A 2 -1.22 -4.31 -19.61
N ILE A 3 0.04 -4.69 -19.42
CA ILE A 3 0.71 -4.70 -18.12
C ILE A 3 1.82 -3.65 -18.15
N ILE A 4 1.61 -2.58 -17.38
CA ILE A 4 2.47 -1.39 -17.28
C ILE A 4 3.14 -1.40 -15.90
N SER A 5 4.03 -2.37 -15.70
CA SER A 5 4.78 -2.52 -14.45
C SER A 5 6.07 -3.29 -14.74
N PRO A 6 7.19 -2.96 -14.09
CA PRO A 6 8.38 -3.77 -14.13
C PRO A 6 8.08 -5.11 -13.44
N VAL A 7 8.08 -6.18 -14.22
CA VAL A 7 7.87 -7.55 -13.74
C VAL A 7 8.98 -8.44 -14.27
N SER A 8 9.41 -9.40 -13.44
CA SER A 8 10.45 -10.35 -13.81
C SER A 8 10.00 -11.25 -14.96
N SER A 9 10.95 -11.76 -15.76
CA SER A 9 10.66 -12.68 -16.87
C SER A 9 9.87 -13.91 -16.42
N GLU A 10 10.17 -14.43 -15.23
CA GLU A 10 9.45 -15.55 -14.63
C GLU A 10 7.97 -15.21 -14.37
N LEU A 11 7.70 -14.01 -13.83
CA LEU A 11 6.33 -13.56 -13.59
C LEU A 11 5.57 -13.36 -14.90
N LYS A 12 6.23 -12.84 -15.95
CA LYS A 12 5.62 -12.68 -17.28
C LYS A 12 5.14 -14.01 -17.83
N VAL A 13 5.95 -15.07 -17.71
CA VAL A 13 5.58 -16.43 -18.12
C VAL A 13 4.39 -16.94 -17.32
N LYS A 14 4.42 -16.78 -15.98
CA LYS A 14 3.31 -17.18 -15.10
C LYS A 14 1.99 -16.47 -15.47
N ILE A 15 2.03 -15.15 -15.68
CA ILE A 15 0.85 -14.38 -16.04
C ILE A 15 0.28 -14.82 -17.40
N LYS A 16 1.13 -15.00 -18.41
CA LYS A 16 0.68 -15.51 -19.72
C LYS A 16 0.05 -16.91 -19.62
N GLY A 17 0.67 -17.81 -18.85
CA GLY A 17 0.13 -19.16 -18.63
C GLY A 17 -1.21 -19.17 -17.89
N LEU A 18 -1.50 -18.15 -17.07
CA LEU A 18 -2.81 -17.98 -16.42
C LEU A 18 -3.83 -17.32 -17.35
N SER A 19 -3.40 -16.42 -18.25
CA SER A 19 -4.29 -15.64 -19.11
C SER A 19 -4.73 -16.38 -20.37
N GLU A 20 -3.84 -17.17 -20.97
CA GLU A 20 -4.13 -17.92 -22.21
C GLU A 20 -5.34 -18.87 -22.09
N PRO A 21 -5.49 -19.68 -21.01
CA PRO A 21 -6.68 -20.53 -20.84
C PRO A 21 -7.99 -19.75 -20.69
N MET A 22 -7.90 -18.47 -20.32
CA MET A 22 -9.05 -17.57 -20.18
C MET A 22 -9.35 -16.81 -21.49
N GLY A 23 -8.61 -17.07 -22.58
CA GLY A 23 -8.74 -16.35 -23.84
C GLY A 23 -8.21 -14.91 -23.78
N LEU A 24 -7.35 -14.59 -22.81
CA LEU A 24 -6.84 -13.24 -22.57
C LEU A 24 -5.41 -13.10 -23.10
N THR A 25 -5.21 -12.18 -24.05
CA THR A 25 -3.88 -11.80 -24.53
C THR A 25 -3.26 -10.77 -23.59
N CYS A 26 -2.07 -11.06 -23.06
CA CYS A 26 -1.31 -10.16 -22.19
C CYS A 26 -0.06 -9.62 -22.89
N GLU A 27 0.06 -8.30 -22.91
CA GLU A 27 1.26 -7.59 -23.37
C GLU A 27 1.90 -6.82 -22.22
N PHE A 28 3.23 -6.70 -22.28
CA PHE A 28 4.03 -5.99 -21.28
C PHE A 28 4.76 -4.87 -22.00
N SER A 29 4.41 -3.62 -21.71
CA SER A 29 5.03 -2.48 -22.37
C SER A 29 5.06 -1.26 -21.47
N ASP A 30 6.24 -0.66 -21.36
CA ASP A 30 6.45 0.66 -20.77
C ASP A 30 6.41 1.79 -21.82
N ASP A 31 6.33 1.44 -23.11
CA ASP A 31 6.26 2.43 -24.20
C ASP A 31 4.82 2.85 -24.44
N VAL A 32 4.53 4.09 -24.06
CA VAL A 32 3.23 4.75 -24.19
C VAL A 32 2.65 4.68 -25.59
N LYS A 33 3.50 4.67 -26.63
CA LYS A 33 3.03 4.61 -28.03
C LYS A 33 2.28 3.33 -28.36
N SER A 34 2.48 2.27 -27.57
CA SER A 34 1.82 0.99 -27.76
C SER A 34 0.49 0.86 -27.01
N TRP A 35 0.10 1.82 -26.18
CA TRP A 35 -0.99 1.61 -25.21
C TRP A 35 -2.41 1.81 -25.75
N GLU A 36 -2.59 2.32 -26.98
CA GLU A 36 -3.88 2.82 -27.46
C GLU A 36 -4.99 1.75 -27.59
N ASP A 37 -4.62 0.52 -27.95
CA ASP A 37 -5.56 -0.53 -28.40
C ASP A 37 -5.91 -1.58 -27.34
N PHE A 38 -5.87 -1.23 -26.05
CA PHE A 38 -6.13 -2.18 -24.96
C PHE A 38 -7.41 -1.89 -24.18
N ASP A 39 -8.19 -2.94 -23.92
CA ASP A 39 -9.43 -2.86 -23.14
C ASP A 39 -9.20 -2.81 -21.62
N VAL A 40 -8.07 -3.37 -21.18
CA VAL A 40 -7.72 -3.55 -19.76
C VAL A 40 -6.26 -3.20 -19.51
N ALA A 41 -5.99 -2.44 -18.45
CA ALA A 41 -4.64 -2.12 -18.00
C ALA A 41 -4.37 -2.56 -16.54
N LEU A 42 -3.26 -3.26 -16.33
CA LEU A 42 -2.67 -3.57 -15.02
C LEU A 42 -1.47 -2.64 -14.80
N VAL A 43 -1.50 -1.79 -13.78
CA VAL A 43 -0.57 -0.66 -13.68
C VAL A 43 0.15 -0.62 -12.34
N GLY A 44 1.48 -0.57 -12.41
CA GLY A 44 2.36 -0.35 -11.26
C GLY A 44 2.29 1.09 -10.74
N HIS A 45 2.61 1.30 -9.46
CA HIS A 45 2.50 2.60 -8.80
C HIS A 45 3.27 3.70 -9.56
N GLU A 46 4.48 3.38 -10.01
CA GLU A 46 5.41 4.26 -10.72
C GLU A 46 4.91 4.70 -12.10
N ARG A 47 3.92 3.99 -12.67
CA ARG A 47 3.36 4.27 -14.00
C ARG A 47 2.00 4.97 -13.96
N LEU A 48 1.39 5.14 -12.78
CA LEU A 48 0.05 5.75 -12.63
C LEU A 48 -0.04 7.17 -13.21
N LYS A 49 0.99 8.00 -12.98
CA LYS A 49 1.02 9.37 -13.53
C LYS A 49 1.09 9.37 -15.06
N GLN A 50 1.86 8.44 -15.63
CA GLN A 50 2.03 8.29 -17.08
C GLN A 50 0.73 7.80 -17.72
N LEU A 51 0.06 6.83 -17.10
CA LEU A 51 -1.27 6.38 -17.48
C LEU A 51 -2.28 7.54 -17.45
N ASN A 52 -2.35 8.30 -16.36
CA ASN A 52 -3.29 9.43 -16.21
C ASN A 52 -3.15 10.44 -17.35
N ASN A 53 -1.93 10.70 -17.84
CA ASN A 53 -1.68 11.63 -18.93
C ASN A 53 -2.01 11.06 -20.32
N PHE A 54 -2.05 9.73 -20.47
CA PHE A 54 -2.28 9.07 -21.76
C PHE A 54 -3.69 8.47 -21.89
N ILE A 55 -4.42 8.34 -20.79
CA ILE A 55 -5.69 7.62 -20.72
C ILE A 55 -6.73 8.11 -21.75
N SER A 56 -6.73 9.41 -22.07
CA SER A 56 -7.64 9.99 -23.07
C SER A 56 -7.42 9.49 -24.51
N LYS A 57 -6.29 8.83 -24.78
CA LYS A 57 -5.95 8.24 -26.08
C LYS A 57 -6.29 6.75 -26.15
N MET A 58 -6.53 6.09 -25.02
CA MET A 58 -6.84 4.67 -24.95
C MET A 58 -8.35 4.45 -25.15
N LYS A 59 -8.81 4.49 -26.40
CA LYS A 59 -10.25 4.57 -26.74
C LYS A 59 -11.08 3.35 -26.32
N ASN A 60 -10.45 2.19 -26.19
CA ASN A 60 -11.13 0.93 -25.84
C ASN A 60 -11.02 0.61 -24.34
N LEU A 61 -10.21 1.36 -23.59
CA LEU A 61 -9.94 1.06 -22.19
C LEU A 61 -11.22 1.17 -21.37
N SER A 62 -11.57 0.09 -20.68
CA SER A 62 -12.76 0.02 -19.82
C SER A 62 -12.43 -0.34 -18.38
N PHE A 63 -11.27 -0.96 -18.13
CA PHE A 63 -10.87 -1.40 -16.80
C PHE A 63 -9.39 -1.14 -16.49
N ILE A 64 -9.12 -0.60 -15.30
CA ILE A 64 -7.78 -0.41 -14.75
C ILE A 64 -7.70 -1.10 -13.39
N GLN A 65 -6.71 -1.97 -13.22
CA GLN A 65 -6.33 -2.51 -11.92
C GLN A 65 -4.94 -1.98 -11.54
N THR A 66 -4.83 -1.29 -10.42
CA THR A 66 -3.54 -0.82 -9.90
C THR A 66 -2.95 -1.86 -8.94
N LEU A 67 -1.62 -1.97 -8.91
CA LEU A 67 -0.91 -2.80 -7.93
C LEU A 67 -0.73 -2.08 -6.57
N SER A 68 -0.96 -0.76 -6.55
CA SER A 68 -0.87 0.09 -5.36
C SER A 68 -2.17 0.13 -4.57
N ALA A 69 -2.06 0.29 -3.25
CA ALA A 69 -3.23 0.58 -2.41
C ALA A 69 -3.78 2.00 -2.65
N GLY A 70 -2.88 2.99 -2.74
CA GLY A 70 -3.19 4.40 -3.02
C GLY A 70 -3.19 4.70 -4.51
N VAL A 71 -4.05 5.64 -4.90
CA VAL A 71 -4.25 6.08 -6.30
C VAL A 71 -4.21 7.60 -6.43
N ASP A 72 -3.55 8.26 -5.47
CA ASP A 72 -3.47 9.72 -5.34
C ASP A 72 -2.79 10.42 -6.53
N MET A 73 -2.06 9.65 -7.35
CA MET A 73 -1.40 10.13 -8.57
C MET A 73 -2.36 10.33 -9.75
N ILE A 74 -3.63 9.91 -9.61
CA ILE A 74 -4.67 10.04 -10.62
C ILE A 74 -5.48 11.30 -10.33
N ASP A 75 -5.64 12.15 -11.35
CA ASP A 75 -6.54 13.30 -11.26
C ASP A 75 -7.96 12.85 -11.61
N PHE A 76 -8.71 12.45 -10.59
CA PHE A 76 -10.10 12.03 -10.72
C PHE A 76 -11.04 13.10 -11.28
N ARG A 77 -10.64 14.38 -11.32
CA ARG A 77 -11.45 15.45 -11.95
C ARG A 77 -11.46 15.33 -13.47
N SER A 78 -10.35 14.87 -14.05
CA SER A 78 -10.17 14.66 -15.48
C SER A 78 -10.29 13.19 -15.90
N PHE A 79 -10.53 12.29 -14.95
CA PHE A 79 -10.57 10.86 -15.21
C PHE A 79 -11.87 10.46 -15.95
N PRO A 80 -11.78 9.68 -17.04
CA PRO A 80 -12.96 9.23 -17.77
C PRO A 80 -13.92 8.44 -16.87
N LYS A 81 -15.21 8.78 -16.89
CA LYS A 81 -16.22 8.22 -15.96
C LYS A 81 -16.67 6.81 -16.33
N ASP A 82 -16.44 6.41 -17.56
CA ASP A 82 -16.75 5.12 -18.16
C ASP A 82 -15.69 4.05 -17.88
N ILE A 83 -14.54 4.45 -17.32
CA ILE A 83 -13.45 3.54 -16.97
C ILE A 83 -13.59 3.12 -15.50
N LEU A 84 -13.70 1.82 -15.26
CA LEU A 84 -13.67 1.27 -13.91
C LEU A 84 -12.22 1.17 -13.42
N LEU A 85 -11.92 1.82 -12.30
CA LEU A 85 -10.63 1.74 -11.65
C LEU A 85 -10.72 1.00 -10.30
N CYS A 86 -9.95 -0.06 -10.17
CA CYS A 86 -9.78 -0.81 -8.93
C CYS A 86 -8.34 -0.63 -8.40
N SER A 87 -8.22 -0.33 -7.11
CA SER A 87 -6.92 -0.30 -6.44
C SER A 87 -6.65 -1.60 -5.70
N ASN A 88 -5.40 -1.79 -5.28
CA ASN A 88 -5.01 -2.90 -4.41
C ASN A 88 -5.19 -2.55 -2.92
N ALA A 89 -6.28 -1.82 -2.60
CA ALA A 89 -6.58 -1.43 -1.24
C ALA A 89 -6.65 -2.67 -0.34
N ASN A 90 -6.22 -2.49 0.90
CA ASN A 90 -6.09 -3.52 1.93
C ASN A 90 -4.99 -4.57 1.77
N ALA A 91 -4.45 -4.82 0.56
CA ALA A 91 -3.48 -5.88 0.31
C ALA A 91 -2.21 -5.81 1.18
N TYR A 92 -1.78 -4.60 1.55
CA TYR A 92 -0.59 -4.36 2.37
C TYR A 92 -0.90 -3.86 3.78
N SER A 93 -2.16 -3.98 4.24
CA SER A 93 -2.57 -3.39 5.53
C SER A 93 -1.74 -3.90 6.70
N ARG A 94 -1.62 -5.23 6.80
CA ARG A 94 -0.94 -5.87 7.91
C ARG A 94 0.58 -5.62 7.89
N PRO A 95 1.32 -5.83 6.80
CA PRO A 95 2.76 -5.54 6.77
C PRO A 95 3.09 -4.07 7.10
N VAL A 96 2.30 -3.13 6.60
CA VAL A 96 2.49 -1.69 6.91
C VAL A 96 2.19 -1.41 8.39
N ALA A 97 1.14 -2.03 8.95
CA ALA A 97 0.82 -1.92 10.37
C ALA A 97 1.93 -2.52 11.27
N GLU A 98 2.46 -3.69 10.92
CA GLU A 98 3.60 -4.32 11.60
C GLU A 98 4.83 -3.40 11.61
N HIS A 99 5.12 -2.75 10.47
CA HIS A 99 6.19 -1.78 10.36
C HIS A 99 5.97 -0.56 11.28
N ALA A 100 4.76 0.01 11.30
CA ALA A 100 4.43 1.15 12.15
C ALA A 100 4.57 0.83 13.65
N ILE A 101 4.09 -0.34 14.09
CA ILE A 101 4.24 -0.81 15.48
C ILE A 101 5.71 -1.05 15.83
N SER A 102 6.48 -1.63 14.89
CA SER A 102 7.92 -1.85 15.07
C SER A 102 8.67 -0.52 15.28
N MET A 103 8.33 0.51 14.49
CA MET A 103 8.88 1.86 14.68
C MET A 103 8.50 2.45 16.03
N ALA A 104 7.24 2.31 16.47
CA ALA A 104 6.79 2.79 17.77
C ALA A 104 7.56 2.11 18.93
N LEU A 105 7.76 0.79 18.85
CA LEU A 105 8.58 0.04 19.81
C LEU A 105 10.04 0.52 19.81
N ALA A 106 10.64 0.65 18.63
CA ALA A 106 12.03 1.11 18.48
C ALA A 106 12.25 2.48 19.13
N LEU A 107 11.29 3.41 18.96
CA LEU A 107 11.33 4.72 19.60
C LEU A 107 11.13 4.64 21.11
N ARG A 108 10.15 3.89 21.61
CA ARG A 108 9.89 3.77 23.06
C ARG A 108 11.02 3.10 23.82
N LYS A 109 11.77 2.20 23.16
CA LYS A 109 12.93 1.49 23.72
C LYS A 109 14.27 2.15 23.43
N ASN A 110 14.28 3.35 22.83
CA ASN A 110 15.49 4.05 22.38
C ASN A 110 16.44 3.11 21.61
N LEU A 111 15.89 2.21 20.81
CA LEU A 111 16.59 1.02 20.32
C LEU A 111 17.82 1.38 19.49
N PHE A 112 17.66 2.29 18.53
CA PHE A 112 18.76 2.73 17.66
C PHE A 112 19.85 3.48 18.44
N TYR A 113 19.45 4.35 19.38
CA TYR A 113 20.42 5.06 20.23
C TYR A 113 21.23 4.07 21.07
N ASN A 114 20.55 3.16 21.77
CA ASN A 114 21.20 2.17 22.63
C ASN A 114 22.07 1.20 21.83
N HIS A 115 21.66 0.83 20.62
CA HIS A 115 22.48 0.01 19.72
C HIS A 115 23.82 0.71 19.38
N VAL A 116 23.79 2.00 19.04
CA VAL A 116 25.00 2.78 18.75
C VAL A 116 25.89 2.93 19.98
N GLN A 117 25.32 3.17 21.17
CA GLN A 117 26.11 3.27 22.41
C GLN A 117 26.76 1.94 22.78
N MET A 118 26.02 0.83 22.63
CA MET A 118 26.54 -0.51 22.89
C MET A 118 27.72 -0.84 21.97
N GLY A 119 27.65 -0.46 20.68
CA GLY A 119 28.77 -0.60 19.75
C GLY A 119 30.04 0.16 20.15
N LYS A 120 29.92 1.15 21.05
CA LYS A 120 31.04 1.91 21.65
C LYS A 120 31.48 1.34 23.01
N GLY A 121 30.92 0.20 23.44
CA GLY A 121 31.17 -0.39 24.76
C GLY A 121 30.43 0.30 25.91
N MET A 122 29.51 1.23 25.62
CA MET A 122 28.73 1.92 26.65
C MET A 122 27.38 1.23 26.87
N PHE A 123 27.26 0.50 27.98
CA PHE A 123 26.01 -0.13 28.40
C PHE A 123 25.31 0.64 29.52
N ASN A 124 24.47 1.60 29.14
CA ASN A 124 23.68 2.38 30.08
C ASN A 124 22.43 1.62 30.55
N GLN A 125 22.42 1.23 31.82
CA GLN A 125 21.27 0.57 32.47
C GLN A 125 20.44 1.53 33.35
N MET A 126 20.87 2.79 33.47
CA MET A 126 20.26 3.77 34.37
C MET A 126 19.11 4.53 33.70
N THR A 127 19.10 4.63 32.37
CA THR A 127 18.03 5.31 31.63
C THR A 127 16.88 4.34 31.35
N GLU A 128 15.71 4.63 31.91
CA GLU A 128 14.53 3.81 31.70
C GLU A 128 13.98 3.92 30.27
N ASN A 129 13.67 2.76 29.70
CA ASN A 129 12.91 2.67 28.47
C ASN A 129 11.42 2.73 28.77
N ARG A 130 10.65 3.33 27.86
CA ARG A 130 9.20 3.45 28.04
C ARG A 130 8.50 2.19 27.53
N SER A 131 7.41 1.77 28.18
CA SER A 131 6.54 0.70 27.70
C SER A 131 5.53 1.22 26.68
N LEU A 132 4.98 0.36 25.81
CA LEU A 132 3.76 0.71 25.07
C LEU A 132 2.49 0.40 25.88
N GLN A 133 2.56 -0.52 26.85
CA GLN A 133 1.45 -0.80 27.75
C GLN A 133 0.95 0.50 28.41
N ASP A 134 -0.39 0.62 28.50
CA ASP A 134 -1.14 1.77 29.02
C ASP A 134 -0.93 3.10 28.26
N ALA A 135 -0.07 3.13 27.25
CA ALA A 135 0.12 4.31 26.41
C ALA A 135 -1.13 4.55 25.55
N LYS A 136 -1.37 5.82 25.20
CA LYS A 136 -2.43 6.19 24.25
C LYS A 136 -1.86 6.23 22.84
N VAL A 137 -2.56 5.63 21.89
CA VAL A 137 -2.25 5.76 20.45
C VAL A 137 -3.40 6.47 19.75
N GLY A 138 -3.06 7.50 18.98
CA GLY A 138 -3.98 8.17 18.07
C GLY A 138 -3.78 7.64 16.65
N ILE A 139 -4.85 7.13 16.02
CA ILE A 139 -4.84 6.62 14.65
C ILE A 139 -5.69 7.54 13.78
N ILE A 140 -5.04 8.28 12.88
CA ILE A 140 -5.71 9.14 11.91
C ILE A 140 -5.86 8.36 10.60
N GLY A 141 -7.11 8.05 10.23
CA GLY A 141 -7.42 7.19 9.10
C GLY A 141 -7.63 5.73 9.51
N TYR A 142 -8.84 5.39 9.95
CA TYR A 142 -9.20 4.04 10.41
C TYR A 142 -9.70 3.11 9.27
N GLY A 143 -8.92 3.06 8.18
CA GLY A 143 -9.08 2.11 7.07
C GLY A 143 -8.34 0.78 7.33
N GLY A 144 -7.99 0.03 6.27
CA GLY A 144 -7.31 -1.27 6.39
C GLY A 144 -6.06 -1.25 7.28
N ILE A 145 -5.12 -0.35 7.01
CA ILE A 145 -3.89 -0.19 7.81
C ILE A 145 -4.23 0.23 9.25
N GLY A 146 -5.06 1.27 9.42
CA GLY A 146 -5.40 1.81 10.74
C GLY A 146 -6.08 0.78 11.64
N ARG A 147 -6.90 -0.11 11.08
CA ARG A 147 -7.54 -1.22 11.81
C ARG A 147 -6.53 -2.24 12.29
N GLU A 148 -5.59 -2.65 11.45
CA GLU A 148 -4.52 -3.57 11.86
C GLU A 148 -3.62 -2.94 12.93
N ILE A 149 -3.28 -1.65 12.82
CA ILE A 149 -2.56 -0.92 13.88
C ILE A 149 -3.37 -0.93 15.18
N GLY A 150 -4.68 -0.69 15.10
CA GLY A 150 -5.59 -0.73 16.26
C GLY A 150 -5.56 -2.09 16.97
N LYS A 151 -5.68 -3.19 16.21
CA LYS A 151 -5.61 -4.56 16.75
C LYS A 151 -4.29 -4.81 17.48
N PHE A 152 -3.16 -4.54 16.83
CA PHE A 152 -1.84 -4.71 17.46
C PHE A 152 -1.69 -3.84 18.72
N SER A 153 -2.19 -2.61 18.67
CA SER A 153 -2.11 -1.69 19.80
C SER A 153 -2.90 -2.20 21.02
N ILE A 154 -4.09 -2.77 20.80
CA ILE A 154 -4.89 -3.38 21.86
C ILE A 154 -4.18 -4.60 22.46
N GLU A 155 -3.64 -5.48 21.63
CA GLU A 155 -2.86 -6.65 22.08
C GLU A 155 -1.61 -6.25 22.89
N LEU A 156 -1.02 -5.07 22.59
CA LEU A 156 0.08 -4.49 23.34
C LEU A 156 -0.37 -3.72 24.61
N GLY A 157 -1.66 -3.72 24.93
CA GLY A 157 -2.23 -3.06 26.12
C GLY A 157 -2.33 -1.54 26.00
N MET A 158 -2.39 -0.99 24.78
CA MET A 158 -2.54 0.44 24.54
C MET A 158 -4.01 0.88 24.57
N LYS A 159 -4.24 2.16 24.86
CA LYS A 159 -5.55 2.82 24.72
C LYS A 159 -5.66 3.45 23.33
N VAL A 160 -6.55 2.95 22.50
CA VAL A 160 -6.68 3.37 21.09
C VAL A 160 -7.71 4.49 20.95
N LEU A 161 -7.33 5.54 20.22
CA LEU A 161 -8.19 6.63 19.79
C LEU A 161 -8.13 6.70 18.27
N THR A 162 -9.27 6.73 17.59
CA THR A 162 -9.32 6.74 16.13
C THR A 162 -10.03 7.99 15.60
N VAL A 163 -9.59 8.44 14.44
CA VAL A 163 -10.25 9.50 13.66
C VAL A 163 -10.43 9.00 12.24
N SER A 164 -11.64 9.14 11.71
CA SER A 164 -12.00 8.68 10.36
C SER A 164 -12.99 9.64 9.71
N ARG A 165 -12.97 9.72 8.36
CA ARG A 165 -13.88 10.60 7.59
C ARG A 165 -15.34 10.15 7.67
N ASN A 166 -15.55 8.83 7.65
CA ASN A 166 -16.86 8.21 7.79
C ASN A 166 -16.90 7.50 9.13
N SER A 167 -18.04 7.52 9.81
CA SER A 167 -18.24 6.79 11.07
C SER A 167 -17.87 5.32 10.86
N VAL A 168 -16.95 4.82 11.68
CA VAL A 168 -16.59 3.41 11.65
C VAL A 168 -17.37 2.68 12.75
N SER A 169 -18.25 1.77 12.35
CA SER A 169 -18.81 0.76 13.25
C SER A 169 -17.86 -0.44 13.26
N ASP A 170 -16.80 -0.38 14.05
CA ASP A 170 -15.98 -1.57 14.31
C ASP A 170 -15.98 -1.79 15.82
N SER A 171 -16.33 -2.99 16.27
CA SER A 171 -16.50 -3.32 17.69
C SER A 171 -15.18 -3.45 18.46
N VAL A 172 -14.05 -3.21 17.78
CA VAL A 172 -12.70 -3.41 18.28
C VAL A 172 -12.14 -2.15 18.97
N VAL A 173 -12.68 -0.95 18.69
CA VAL A 173 -12.25 0.32 19.30
C VAL A 173 -13.44 1.09 19.85
#